data_AF-H2J4T1-F1
#
_entry.id   AF-H2J4T1-F1
#
_cell.length_a   1.000
_cell.length_b   1.000
_cell.length_c   1.000
_cell.angle_alpha   90.00
_cell.angle_beta   90.00
_cell.angle_gamma   90.00
#
_symmetry.space_group_name_H-M   'P 1'
#
loop_
_entity.id
_entity.type
_entity.pdbx_description
1 polymer ?
#
loop_
_entity_poly.entity_id
_entity_poly.type
_entity_poly.pdbx_seq_one_letter_code
_entity_poly.pdbx_strand_id
1 'polypeptide(L)' 'MEELKNLPLGESNFKTIIENNMFFINKSMLIKDISEGGDVILITRPRRFEKTLNISMLEHFFNERKQCEFI' A
#
# COMPACT_ATOMS: atom_id res chain seq x y z
N MET A 1 4.57 24.05 -12.97
CA MET A 1 4.88 23.72 -11.56
C MET A 1 4.20 22.41 -11.28
N GLU A 2 4.93 21.41 -10.79
CA GLU A 2 4.34 20.12 -10.42
C GLU A 2 3.37 20.36 -9.26
N GLU A 3 2.07 20.10 -9.47
CA GLU A 3 1.07 20.31 -8.43
C GLU A 3 1.38 19.42 -7.23
N LEU A 4 1.36 20.00 -6.03
CA LEU A 4 1.53 19.25 -4.80
C LEU A 4 0.38 18.26 -4.64
N LYS A 5 0.70 16.97 -4.63
CA LYS A 5 -0.31 15.91 -4.43
C LYS A 5 -0.95 16.05 -3.03
N ASN A 6 -2.25 15.85 -2.97
CA ASN A 6 -3.00 15.89 -1.71
C ASN A 6 -2.55 14.77 -0.76
N LEU A 7 -2.40 15.09 0.53
CA LEU A 7 -2.09 14.09 1.54
C LEU A 7 -3.34 13.21 1.80
N PRO A 8 -3.24 11.88 1.76
CA PRO A 8 -4.37 10.96 1.94
C PRO A 8 -4.76 10.84 3.43
N LEU A 9 -5.26 11.93 4.02
CA LEU A 9 -5.65 11.98 5.42
C LEU A 9 -6.89 11.10 5.68
N GLY A 10 -6.71 10.03 6.47
CA GLY A 10 -7.80 9.12 6.83
C GLY A 10 -8.15 8.10 5.74
N GLU A 11 -7.55 8.21 4.56
CA GLU A 11 -7.65 7.20 3.52
C GLU A 11 -6.65 6.07 3.78
N SER A 12 -7.07 4.83 3.59
CA SER A 12 -6.25 3.63 3.82
C SER A 12 -6.43 2.59 2.73
N ASN A 13 -7.20 2.88 1.69
CA ASN A 13 -7.31 2.06 0.50
C ASN A 13 -6.22 2.46 -0.48
N PHE A 14 -5.34 1.51 -0.79
CA PHE A 14 -4.24 1.72 -1.72
C PHE A 14 -4.74 2.13 -3.11
N LYS A 15 -5.78 1.49 -3.64
CA LYS A 15 -6.34 1.79 -4.96
C LYS A 15 -6.81 3.24 -5.08
N THR A 16 -7.60 3.70 -4.11
CA THR A 16 -8.08 5.08 -4.05
C THR A 16 -6.95 6.10 -4.06
N ILE A 17 -5.85 5.82 -3.34
CA ILE A 17 -4.70 6.71 -3.26
C ILE A 17 -3.98 6.81 -4.61
N ILE A 18 -3.84 5.70 -5.33
CA ILE A 18 -3.17 5.66 -6.64
C ILE A 18 -4.07 6.28 -7.73
N GLU A 19 -5.34 5.89 -7.81
CA GLU A 19 -6.29 6.39 -8.83
C GLU A 19 -6.51 7.90 -8.73
N ASN A 20 -6.56 8.43 -7.50
CA ASN A 20 -6.74 9.87 -7.29
C ASN A 20 -5.41 10.64 -7.28
N ASN A 21 -4.30 10.02 -7.68
CA ASN A 21 -2.96 10.61 -7.73
C ASN A 21 -2.58 11.36 -6.44
N MET A 22 -2.92 10.77 -5.28
CA MET A 22 -2.63 11.35 -3.98
C MET A 22 -1.15 11.14 -3.61
N PHE A 23 -0.69 11.85 -2.58
CA PHE A 23 0.65 11.67 -2.05
C PHE A 23 0.79 10.27 -1.45
N PHE A 24 1.69 9.47 -2.02
CA PHE A 24 1.98 8.13 -1.55
C PHE A 24 3.48 7.89 -1.63
N ILE A 25 4.06 7.42 -0.54
CA ILE A 25 5.44 6.96 -0.51
C ILE A 25 5.44 5.52 -0.99
N ASN A 26 6.18 5.23 -2.05
CA ASN A 26 6.32 3.88 -2.56
C ASN A 26 6.93 2.96 -1.48
N LYS A 27 6.20 1.90 -1.12
CA LYS A 27 6.63 0.86 -0.16
C LYS A 27 6.74 -0.52 -0.81
N SER A 28 7.00 -0.60 -2.11
CA SER A 28 7.10 -1.88 -2.82
C SER A 28 8.20 -2.78 -2.25
N MET A 29 9.24 -2.24 -1.59
CA MET A 29 10.22 -3.05 -0.86
C MET A 29 9.61 -3.88 0.26
N LEU A 30 8.54 -3.41 0.91
CA LEU A 30 7.82 -4.20 1.92
C LEU A 30 7.23 -5.49 1.32
N ILE A 31 6.81 -5.43 0.06
CA ILE A 31 6.27 -6.60 -0.65
C ILE A 31 7.36 -7.65 -0.83
N LYS A 32 8.57 -7.21 -1.20
CA LYS A 32 9.74 -8.08 -1.31
C LYS A 32 10.07 -8.71 0.05
N ASP A 33 10.17 -7.90 1.11
CA ASP A 33 10.48 -8.37 2.46
C ASP A 33 9.46 -9.41 2.97
N ILE A 34 8.18 -9.24 2.60
CA ILE A 34 7.11 -10.19 2.93
C ILE A 34 7.21 -11.46 2.09
N SER A 35 7.52 -11.34 0.79
CA SER A 35 7.66 -12.49 -0.11
C SER A 35 8.87 -13.35 0.23
N GLU A 36 9.92 -12.78 0.81
CA GLU A 36 11.12 -13.48 1.29
C GLU A 36 10.99 -13.94 2.76
N GLY A 37 9.87 -13.62 3.42
CA GLY A 37 9.58 -13.98 4.80
C GLY A 37 9.20 -15.45 5.01
N GLY A 38 8.96 -15.82 6.27
CA GLY A 38 8.46 -17.14 6.64
C GLY A 38 6.93 -17.26 6.58
N ASP A 39 6.40 -18.45 6.85
CA ASP A 39 4.96 -18.78 6.78
C ASP A 39 4.06 -17.83 7.61
N VAL A 40 4.59 -17.24 8.67
CA VAL A 40 3.89 -16.30 9.54
C VAL A 40 4.73 -15.04 9.75
N ILE A 41 4.13 -13.88 9.45
CA ILE A 41 4.77 -12.57 9.61
C ILE A 41 4.00 -11.75 10.66
N LEU A 42 4.69 -11.35 11.73
CA LEU A 42 4.14 -10.50 12.77
C LEU A 42 4.40 -9.02 12.46
N ILE A 43 3.36 -8.28 12.11
CA ILE A 43 3.43 -6.83 12.00
C ILE A 43 3.13 -6.21 13.38
N THR A 44 4.18 -5.96 14.18
CA THR A 44 4.07 -5.29 15.51
C THR A 44 3.27 -4.00 15.40
N ARG A 45 2.45 -3.61 16.39
CA ARG A 45 1.35 -2.63 16.19
C ARG A 45 1.61 -1.16 16.66
N PRO A 46 2.62 -0.39 16.20
CA PRO A 46 2.71 1.03 16.53
C PRO A 46 1.54 1.82 15.91
N ARG A 47 1.04 2.81 16.65
CA ARG A 47 -0.13 3.61 16.27
C ARG A 47 0.19 4.52 15.08
N ARG A 48 -0.75 4.62 14.14
CA ARG A 48 -0.65 5.38 12.86
C ARG A 48 0.44 4.89 11.89
N PHE A 49 1.04 3.75 12.13
CA PHE A 49 1.99 3.15 11.20
C PHE A 49 1.26 2.45 10.04
N GLU A 50 0.37 3.17 9.34
CA GLU A 50 -0.25 2.85 8.03
C GLU A 50 -0.48 1.35 7.70
N LYS A 51 -0.87 0.56 8.71
CA LYS A 51 -0.94 -0.91 8.61
C LYS A 51 -2.02 -1.34 7.65
N THR A 52 -3.18 -0.68 7.78
CA THR A 52 -4.33 -0.89 6.93
C THR A 52 -3.98 -0.61 5.47
N LEU A 53 -3.26 0.50 5.21
CA LEU A 53 -2.80 0.85 3.87
C LEU A 53 -1.80 -0.18 3.33
N ASN A 54 -0.83 -0.60 4.13
CA ASN A 54 0.13 -1.62 3.71
C ASN A 54 -0.56 -2.96 3.41
N ILE A 55 -1.55 -3.37 4.21
CA ILE A 55 -2.35 -4.58 3.94
C ILE A 55 -3.15 -4.42 2.65
N SER A 56 -3.79 -3.27 2.42
CA SER A 56 -4.51 -2.98 1.17
C SER A 56 -3.59 -3.02 -0.05
N MET A 57 -2.35 -2.52 0.07
CA MET A 57 -1.33 -2.58 -0.98
C MET A 57 -0.93 -4.03 -1.29
N LEU A 58 -0.67 -4.85 -0.27
CA LEU A 58 -0.33 -6.26 -0.44
C LEU A 58 -1.49 -7.04 -1.07
N GLU A 59 -2.72 -6.77 -0.66
CA GLU A 59 -3.91 -7.39 -1.24
C GLU A 59 -4.02 -7.07 -2.73
N HIS A 60 -3.78 -5.81 -3.14
CA HIS A 60 -3.77 -5.46 -4.56
C HIS A 60 -2.63 -6.12 -5.34
N PHE A 61 -1.46 -6.26 -4.71
CA PHE A 61 -0.31 -6.86 -5.36
C PHE A 61 -0.46 -8.38 -5.56
N PHE A 62 -0.92 -9.12 -4.55
CA PHE A 62 -1.00 -10.59 -4.61
C PHE A 62 -2.32 -11.13 -5.18
N ASN A 63 -3.36 -10.30 -5.26
CA ASN A 63 -4.64 -10.73 -5.83
C ASN A 63 -4.64 -10.51 -7.34
N GLU A 64 -4.53 -11.59 -8.11
CA GLU A 64 -4.52 -11.58 -9.58
C GLU A 64 -5.73 -10.85 -10.19
N ARG A 65 -6.91 -10.91 -9.54
CA ARG A 65 -8.11 -10.19 -10.02
C ARG A 65 -8.00 -8.67 -9.86
N LYS A 66 -7.16 -8.21 -8.93
CA LYS A 66 -6.91 -6.78 -8.67
C LYS A 66 -5.66 -6.26 -9.39
N GLN A 67 -4.71 -7.13 -9.76
CA GLN A 67 -3.53 -6.72 -10.54
C GLN A 67 -3.89 -6.14 -11.91
N CYS A 68 -4.90 -6.70 -12.59
CA CYS A 68 -5.34 -6.23 -13.91
C CYS A 68 -5.89 -4.80 -13.92
N GLU A 69 -6.08 -4.16 -12.76
CA GLU A 69 -6.55 -2.76 -12.69
C GLU A 69 -5.41 -1.74 -12.80
N PHE A 70 -4.14 -2.18 -12.73
CA PHE A 70 -2.97 -1.28 -12.67
C PHE A 70 -1.86 -1.62 -13.68
N ILE A 71 -2.02 -2.66 -14.51
CA ILE A 71 -1.11 -3.03 -15.61
C ILE A 71 -1.78 -2.71 -16.94
#